data_AF-A0A388PC96-F1
#
_entry.id   AF-A0A388PC96-F1
#
_cell.length_a   1.000
_cell.length_b   1.000
_cell.length_c   1.000
_cell.angle_alpha   90.00
_cell.angle_beta   90.00
_cell.angle_gamma   90.00
#
_symmetry.space_group_name_H-M   'P 1'
#
loop_
_entity.id
_entity.type
_entity.pdbx_description
1 polymer ?
#
loop_
_entity_poly.entity_id
_entity_poly.type
_entity_poly.pdbx_seq_one_letter_code
_entity_poly.pdbx_strand_id
1 'polypeptide(L)'
;MRVLLPLLACAALTFAAEPTADELPVGAKMSYLDNGIIRVGVDLNHGGAIVYLAPKGGRNLINNYDLGRQVQMSFYSGPVPYTEKGQSPSEHWKHLGWNPIQTGDDFKNPSKVIAHENDGNKLHVTCIPMQWPLNNVPAECTFDSWLELEGSWVKVRSRLTNGRSDHTRYAARQQEFPALYANGAFFRVVSYVGTRPFTGEAITEQPKSKTKHPWVYWEATEHWSALLNAADEGIGLITPALTDHTGGFAGQPGPNASRANATGYLAGQGKEILDHNIRYDYDYELVVGSVNTIRSRAQEVTAMRKPPAPRWRFTADRQGWFYAGVGTYAGWPIRGELDLRPDGKTPLRALSPLTFWQAEQASTRHHRGSLQRRWR
;
A
#
# COMPACT_ATOMS: atom_id res chain seq x y z
N MET A 1 -11.51 64.89 -2.19
CA MET A 1 -11.61 63.44 -1.90
C MET A 1 -10.76 62.69 -2.91
N ARG A 2 -9.57 62.21 -2.52
CA ARG A 2 -8.73 61.35 -3.36
C ARG A 2 -9.16 59.91 -3.12
N VAL A 3 -9.72 59.27 -4.14
CA VAL A 3 -10.09 57.86 -4.12
C VAL A 3 -8.80 57.05 -4.27
N LEU A 4 -8.38 56.36 -3.20
CA LEU A 4 -7.37 55.31 -3.29
C LEU A 4 -8.02 54.08 -3.92
N LEU A 5 -7.56 53.66 -5.10
CA LEU A 5 -7.79 52.31 -5.59
C LEU A 5 -6.92 51.33 -4.77
N PRO A 6 -7.47 50.24 -4.23
CA PRO A 6 -6.64 49.19 -3.66
C PRO A 6 -5.96 48.44 -4.82
N LEU A 7 -4.63 48.46 -4.86
CA LEU A 7 -3.89 47.48 -5.63
C LEU A 7 -4.18 46.11 -5.00
N LEU A 8 -4.96 45.27 -5.69
CA LEU A 8 -4.96 43.84 -5.42
C LEU A 8 -3.55 43.31 -5.71
N ALA A 9 -2.80 43.02 -4.67
CA ALA A 9 -1.61 42.19 -4.77
C ALA A 9 -2.07 40.76 -5.11
N CYS A 10 -2.04 40.40 -6.39
CA CYS A 10 -2.01 39.00 -6.79
C CYS A 10 -0.71 38.41 -6.26
N ALA A 11 -0.77 37.79 -5.07
CA ALA A 11 0.29 36.92 -4.60
C ALA A 11 0.38 35.77 -5.61
N ALA A 12 1.35 35.85 -6.52
CA ALA A 12 1.73 34.72 -7.35
C ALA A 12 2.15 33.61 -6.38
N LEU A 13 1.32 32.58 -6.26
CA LEU A 13 1.70 31.31 -5.64
C LEU A 13 2.92 30.83 -6.41
N THR A 14 4.11 31.02 -5.84
CA THR A 14 5.34 30.48 -6.40
C THR A 14 5.21 28.96 -6.37
N PHE A 15 4.99 28.38 -7.56
CA PHE A 15 4.98 26.95 -7.77
C PHE A 15 6.24 26.34 -7.13
N ALA A 16 6.12 25.17 -6.51
CA ALA A 16 7.30 24.37 -6.20
C ALA A 16 8.11 24.19 -7.50
N ALA A 17 9.44 24.27 -7.40
CA ALA A 17 10.33 24.06 -8.54
C ALA A 17 9.92 22.80 -9.30
N GLU A 18 9.93 22.85 -10.63
CA GLU A 18 9.67 21.65 -11.42
C GLU A 18 10.71 20.58 -11.07
N PRO A 19 10.30 19.31 -10.94
CA PRO A 19 11.24 18.23 -10.70
C PRO A 19 12.31 18.19 -11.76
N THR A 20 13.55 17.97 -11.35
CA THR A 20 14.63 17.82 -12.33
C THR A 20 14.52 16.47 -13.04
N ALA A 21 15.02 16.38 -14.27
CA ALA A 21 14.86 15.18 -15.09
C ALA A 21 15.50 13.91 -14.48
N ASP A 22 16.45 14.03 -13.54
CA ASP A 22 17.06 12.93 -12.78
C ASP A 22 16.20 12.42 -11.63
N GLU A 23 15.12 13.11 -11.26
CA GLU A 23 14.23 12.75 -10.16
C GLU A 23 13.05 11.86 -10.58
N LEU A 24 12.81 11.70 -11.88
CA LEU A 24 11.66 10.97 -12.42
C LEU A 24 12.10 9.74 -13.20
N PRO A 25 11.22 8.77 -13.49
CA PRO A 25 11.51 7.73 -14.48
C PRO A 25 11.88 8.32 -15.85
N VAL A 26 12.65 7.59 -16.66
CA VAL A 26 12.98 8.02 -18.03
C VAL A 26 11.70 8.00 -18.88
N GLY A 27 11.40 9.12 -19.55
CA GLY A 27 10.22 9.24 -20.39
C GLY A 27 8.90 9.32 -19.61
N ALA A 28 8.94 9.67 -18.32
CA ALA A 28 7.74 9.83 -17.50
C ALA A 28 6.76 10.86 -18.09
N LYS A 29 5.47 10.53 -18.07
CA LYS A 29 4.38 11.47 -18.41
C LYS A 29 3.62 11.79 -17.15
N MET A 30 3.91 12.96 -16.57
CA MET A 30 3.48 13.26 -15.21
C MET A 30 2.08 13.86 -15.12
N SER A 31 1.36 13.51 -14.05
CA SER A 31 0.18 14.22 -13.56
C SER A 31 0.36 14.51 -12.07
N TYR A 32 0.15 15.76 -11.65
CA TYR A 32 0.45 16.23 -10.29
C TYR A 32 -0.77 16.71 -9.52
N LEU A 33 -0.68 16.61 -8.20
CA LEU A 33 -1.39 17.46 -7.23
C LEU A 33 -0.35 18.26 -6.45
N ASP A 34 -0.63 19.53 -6.18
CA ASP A 34 0.24 20.45 -5.44
C ASP A 34 -0.63 21.41 -4.63
N ASN A 35 -0.37 21.49 -3.31
CA ASN A 35 -1.10 22.37 -2.40
C ASN A 35 -0.23 23.50 -1.83
N GLY A 36 0.98 23.70 -2.37
CA GLY A 36 1.96 24.67 -1.89
C GLY A 36 2.70 24.25 -0.62
N ILE A 37 2.45 23.05 -0.07
CA ILE A 37 3.16 22.47 1.08
C ILE A 37 3.94 21.23 0.64
N ILE A 38 3.27 20.32 -0.07
CA ILE A 38 3.86 19.16 -0.72
C ILE A 38 3.34 19.06 -2.16
N ARG A 39 4.06 18.32 -3.01
CA ARG A 39 3.63 17.95 -4.36
C ARG A 39 3.74 16.44 -4.52
N VAL A 40 2.68 15.81 -5.02
CA VAL A 40 2.64 14.38 -5.39
C VAL A 40 2.42 14.24 -6.88
N GLY A 41 3.12 13.30 -7.52
CA GLY A 41 3.04 13.06 -8.96
C GLY A 41 2.99 11.58 -9.30
N VAL A 42 2.11 11.25 -10.24
CA VAL A 42 2.01 9.91 -10.84
C VAL A 42 2.54 9.91 -12.27
N ASP A 43 3.03 8.76 -12.72
CA ASP A 43 3.51 8.58 -14.10
C ASP A 43 2.51 7.82 -14.97
N LEU A 44 1.88 8.53 -15.91
CA LEU A 44 0.89 7.99 -16.83
C LEU A 44 1.48 7.03 -17.88
N ASN A 45 2.79 7.03 -18.07
CA ASN A 45 3.47 6.05 -18.92
C ASN A 45 3.81 4.75 -18.17
N HIS A 46 3.65 4.71 -16.85
CA HIS A 46 4.00 3.56 -16.00
C HIS A 46 2.87 3.26 -14.99
N GLY A 47 1.68 2.93 -15.52
CA GLY A 47 0.51 2.53 -14.72
C GLY A 47 -0.04 3.54 -13.72
N GLY A 48 0.42 4.80 -13.76
CA GLY A 48 0.01 5.85 -12.82
C GLY A 48 0.43 5.58 -11.38
N ALA A 49 1.55 4.88 -11.17
CA ALA A 49 2.15 4.75 -9.84
C ALA A 49 2.67 6.12 -9.35
N ILE A 50 2.75 6.32 -8.03
CA ILE A 50 3.36 7.53 -7.47
C ILE A 50 4.87 7.39 -7.62
N VAL A 51 5.45 8.24 -8.46
CA VAL A 51 6.89 8.31 -8.73
C VAL A 51 7.52 9.58 -8.16
N TYR A 52 6.70 10.52 -7.69
CA TYR A 52 7.15 11.78 -7.14
C TYR A 52 6.37 12.15 -5.88
N LEU A 53 7.08 12.44 -4.80
CA LEU A 53 6.53 13.08 -3.61
C LEU A 53 7.63 13.95 -3.00
N ALA A 54 7.38 15.24 -2.81
CA ALA A 54 8.36 16.16 -2.25
C ALA A 54 7.69 17.26 -1.42
N PRO A 55 8.34 17.76 -0.35
CA PRO A 55 7.95 19.00 0.30
C PRO A 55 8.29 20.20 -0.56
N LYS A 56 7.67 21.35 -0.30
CA LYS A 56 7.96 22.61 -0.98
C LYS A 56 9.45 22.93 -0.90
N GLY A 57 10.06 23.13 -2.07
CA GLY A 57 11.50 23.43 -2.19
C GLY A 57 12.43 22.25 -1.87
N GLY A 58 11.87 21.07 -1.59
CA GLY A 58 12.62 19.83 -1.40
C GLY A 58 12.78 19.03 -2.69
N ARG A 59 13.47 17.89 -2.56
CA ARG A 59 13.69 16.91 -3.62
C ARG A 59 12.71 15.75 -3.51
N ASN A 60 12.54 15.01 -4.60
CA ASN A 60 11.75 13.78 -4.61
C ASN A 60 12.21 12.80 -3.52
N LEU A 61 11.27 12.24 -2.77
CA LEU A 61 11.50 11.23 -1.74
C LEU A 61 11.45 9.80 -2.30
N ILE A 62 10.82 9.62 -3.45
CA ILE A 62 10.49 8.30 -4.04
C ILE A 62 11.67 7.77 -4.86
N ASN A 63 11.97 6.49 -4.69
CA ASN A 63 12.93 5.77 -5.52
C ASN A 63 12.28 5.42 -6.86
N ASN A 64 13.04 5.44 -7.94
CA ASN A 64 12.63 5.17 -9.31
C ASN A 64 13.72 4.41 -10.08
N TYR A 65 14.48 3.54 -9.40
CA TYR A 65 15.60 2.81 -10.00
C TYR A 65 15.16 1.81 -11.09
N ASP A 66 14.05 1.11 -10.85
CA ASP A 66 13.45 0.12 -11.74
C ASP A 66 11.91 0.18 -11.64
N LEU A 67 11.17 -0.68 -12.35
CA LEU A 67 9.69 -0.71 -12.31
C LEU A 67 9.14 -1.45 -11.06
N GLY A 68 10.01 -1.97 -10.21
CA GLY A 68 9.65 -2.61 -8.95
C GLY A 68 9.67 -1.66 -7.75
N ARG A 69 10.17 -0.43 -7.91
CA ARG A 69 10.45 0.50 -6.80
C ARG A 69 9.79 1.86 -6.99
N GLN A 70 8.59 2.03 -6.47
CA GLN A 70 7.79 3.27 -6.45
C GLN A 70 6.90 3.25 -5.19
N VAL A 71 5.85 4.08 -5.11
CA VAL A 71 4.66 3.71 -4.31
C VAL A 71 3.65 3.04 -5.22
N GLN A 72 3.40 1.74 -5.01
CA GLN A 72 2.60 0.96 -5.94
C GLN A 72 1.82 -0.19 -5.31
N MET A 73 0.74 -0.57 -6.00
CA MET A 73 0.03 -1.83 -5.77
C MET A 73 0.86 -3.03 -6.24
N SER A 74 1.00 -4.01 -5.35
CA SER A 74 1.60 -5.33 -5.60
C SER A 74 0.76 -6.38 -4.88
N PHE A 75 0.26 -7.37 -5.61
CA PHE A 75 -0.57 -8.43 -5.03
C PHE A 75 0.01 -9.80 -5.31
N TYR A 76 -0.32 -10.78 -4.47
CA TYR A 76 0.20 -12.13 -4.56
C TYR A 76 -0.94 -13.15 -4.51
N SER A 77 -1.00 -14.04 -5.49
CA SER A 77 -1.92 -15.19 -5.48
C SER A 77 -1.23 -16.41 -6.09
N GLY A 78 -1.94 -17.52 -6.19
CA GLY A 78 -1.48 -18.65 -6.97
C GLY A 78 -1.89 -18.54 -8.45
N PRO A 79 -1.40 -19.46 -9.29
CA PRO A 79 -0.49 -20.56 -8.95
C PRO A 79 0.93 -20.09 -8.56
N VAL A 80 1.70 -20.96 -7.88
CA VAL A 80 3.11 -20.74 -7.51
C VAL A 80 3.90 -21.98 -7.94
N PRO A 81 4.80 -21.89 -8.95
CA PRO A 81 5.06 -20.72 -9.78
C PRO A 81 3.88 -20.32 -10.68
N TYR A 82 3.88 -19.09 -11.16
CA TYR A 82 2.92 -18.60 -12.15
C TYR A 82 3.51 -18.71 -13.55
N THR A 83 2.82 -19.40 -14.45
CA THR A 83 3.22 -19.57 -15.84
C THR A 83 2.06 -19.18 -16.75
N GLU A 84 2.36 -18.50 -17.85
CA GLU A 84 1.35 -18.07 -18.82
C GLU A 84 2.00 -17.86 -20.19
N LYS A 85 1.25 -18.10 -21.27
CA LYS A 85 1.73 -17.88 -22.66
C LYS A 85 3.07 -18.58 -22.97
N GLY A 86 3.30 -19.75 -22.39
CA GLY A 86 4.54 -20.52 -22.54
C GLY A 86 5.74 -19.95 -21.78
N GLN A 87 5.54 -18.90 -20.96
CA GLN A 87 6.59 -18.29 -20.14
C GLN A 87 6.58 -18.87 -18.72
N SER A 88 7.78 -18.93 -18.13
CA SER A 88 8.02 -19.33 -16.75
C SER A 88 8.85 -18.26 -16.05
N PRO A 89 8.66 -18.08 -14.73
CA PRO A 89 9.38 -17.07 -13.98
C PRO A 89 10.86 -17.45 -13.86
N SER A 90 11.72 -16.45 -13.71
CA SER A 90 13.11 -16.66 -13.33
C SER A 90 13.22 -17.39 -11.99
N GLU A 91 14.33 -18.08 -11.74
CA GLU A 91 14.55 -18.85 -10.50
C GLU A 91 14.40 -17.98 -9.23
N HIS A 92 14.80 -16.72 -9.29
CA HIS A 92 14.70 -15.80 -8.16
C HIS A 92 13.27 -15.28 -7.95
N TRP A 93 12.39 -15.30 -8.95
CA TRP A 93 10.99 -14.86 -8.84
C TRP A 93 9.95 -15.99 -8.78
N LYS A 94 10.34 -17.26 -8.89
CA LYS A 94 9.40 -18.40 -8.96
C LYS A 94 8.44 -18.53 -7.76
N HIS A 95 8.79 -17.94 -6.62
CA HIS A 95 8.00 -17.99 -5.39
C HIS A 95 6.91 -16.91 -5.31
N LEU A 96 6.96 -15.91 -6.21
CA LEU A 96 6.00 -14.80 -6.20
C LEU A 96 4.61 -15.21 -6.68
N GLY A 97 4.48 -16.25 -7.50
CA GLY A 97 3.20 -16.67 -8.06
C GLY A 97 2.57 -15.63 -8.96
N TRP A 98 1.24 -15.57 -8.98
CA TRP A 98 0.49 -14.52 -9.69
C TRP A 98 0.77 -13.19 -8.99
N ASN A 99 1.45 -12.27 -9.67
CA ASN A 99 1.97 -11.04 -9.08
C ASN A 99 1.86 -9.84 -10.03
N PRO A 100 0.66 -9.23 -10.14
CA PRO A 100 0.49 -7.97 -10.86
C PRO A 100 1.16 -6.80 -10.12
N ILE A 101 1.92 -6.00 -10.86
CA ILE A 101 2.61 -4.81 -10.37
C ILE A 101 2.11 -3.57 -11.12
N GLN A 102 1.85 -2.49 -10.37
CA GLN A 102 1.26 -1.28 -10.94
C GLN A 102 2.18 -0.60 -11.96
N THR A 103 3.49 -0.55 -11.73
CA THR A 103 4.40 0.22 -12.60
C THR A 103 4.81 -0.55 -13.86
N GLY A 104 5.08 -1.85 -13.76
CA GLY A 104 5.45 -2.71 -14.88
C GLY A 104 6.11 -4.02 -14.44
N ASP A 105 6.71 -4.74 -15.39
CA ASP A 105 7.39 -6.02 -15.13
C ASP A 105 8.92 -5.91 -15.01
N ASP A 106 9.57 -6.99 -14.57
CA ASP A 106 11.03 -7.09 -14.40
C ASP A 106 11.79 -6.97 -15.74
N PHE A 107 11.09 -7.14 -16.86
CA PHE A 107 11.61 -7.00 -18.23
C PHE A 107 11.47 -5.59 -18.77
N LYS A 108 11.05 -4.64 -17.91
CA LYS A 108 10.92 -3.21 -18.20
C LYS A 108 9.78 -2.86 -19.15
N ASN A 109 8.74 -3.71 -19.24
CA ASN A 109 7.51 -3.34 -19.93
C ASN A 109 6.60 -2.61 -18.94
N PRO A 110 6.16 -1.38 -19.25
CA PRO A 110 5.30 -0.61 -18.36
C PRO A 110 3.86 -1.10 -18.37
N SER A 111 3.18 -0.94 -17.24
CA SER A 111 1.73 -1.10 -17.14
C SER A 111 0.98 0.01 -17.86
N LYS A 112 -0.19 -0.32 -18.40
CA LYS A 112 -0.95 0.59 -19.26
C LYS A 112 -2.03 1.34 -18.50
N VAL A 113 -1.94 2.66 -18.45
CA VAL A 113 -3.06 3.52 -18.03
C VAL A 113 -4.19 3.47 -19.06
N ILE A 114 -5.43 3.26 -18.59
CA ILE A 114 -6.64 3.18 -19.41
C ILE A 114 -7.68 4.25 -19.07
N ALA A 115 -7.57 4.87 -17.89
CA ALA A 115 -8.36 6.05 -17.52
C ALA A 115 -7.52 6.95 -16.60
N HIS A 116 -7.71 8.27 -16.73
CA HIS A 116 -7.05 9.28 -15.93
C HIS A 116 -7.96 10.51 -15.81
N GLU A 117 -8.16 10.97 -14.58
CA GLU A 117 -8.86 12.20 -14.26
C GLU A 117 -8.04 13.01 -13.24
N ASN A 118 -7.93 14.31 -13.44
CA ASN A 118 -7.28 15.21 -12.49
C ASN A 118 -7.94 16.59 -12.54
N ASP A 119 -8.54 17.02 -11.43
CA ASP A 119 -9.19 18.33 -11.30
C ASP A 119 -8.36 19.36 -10.51
N GLY A 120 -7.12 18.99 -10.13
CA GLY A 120 -6.22 19.79 -9.31
C GLY A 120 -6.39 19.59 -7.79
N ASN A 121 -7.51 19.02 -7.35
CA ASN A 121 -7.76 18.66 -5.95
C ASN A 121 -7.72 17.14 -5.73
N LYS A 122 -8.23 16.39 -6.71
CA LYS A 122 -8.29 14.94 -6.76
C LYS A 122 -7.69 14.42 -8.05
N LEU A 123 -7.03 13.28 -7.94
CA LEU A 123 -6.44 12.58 -9.08
C LEU A 123 -6.88 11.12 -9.04
N HIS A 124 -7.40 10.61 -10.14
CA HIS A 124 -7.75 9.19 -10.32
C HIS A 124 -7.00 8.62 -11.52
N VAL A 125 -6.44 7.42 -11.35
CA VAL A 125 -5.91 6.61 -12.45
C VAL A 125 -6.48 5.20 -12.37
N THR A 126 -6.85 4.65 -13.53
CA THR A 126 -7.06 3.21 -13.73
C THR A 126 -5.99 2.66 -14.67
N CYS A 127 -5.36 1.55 -14.32
CA CYS A 127 -4.41 0.85 -15.19
C CYS A 127 -4.68 -0.66 -15.28
N ILE A 128 -4.11 -1.27 -16.32
CA ILE A 128 -3.92 -2.72 -16.44
C ILE A 128 -2.47 -3.00 -16.00
N PRO A 129 -2.24 -3.66 -14.86
CA PRO A 129 -0.90 -3.96 -14.38
C PRO A 129 -0.25 -5.10 -15.17
N MET A 130 1.08 -5.19 -15.09
CA MET A 130 1.86 -6.29 -15.68
C MET A 130 2.17 -7.37 -14.64
N GLN A 131 2.25 -8.63 -15.06
CA GLN A 131 2.76 -9.72 -14.23
C GLN A 131 4.27 -9.58 -14.07
N TRP A 132 4.72 -9.24 -12.86
CA TRP A 132 6.14 -9.01 -12.58
C TRP A 132 7.11 -10.08 -13.09
N PRO A 133 6.86 -11.38 -12.83
CA PRO A 133 7.89 -12.37 -13.08
C PRO A 133 7.89 -12.87 -14.54
N LEU A 134 7.00 -12.36 -15.40
CA LEU A 134 6.86 -12.76 -16.80
C LEU A 134 7.12 -11.55 -17.73
N ASN A 135 7.57 -11.82 -18.95
CA ASN A 135 7.90 -10.78 -19.91
C ASN A 135 6.65 -10.35 -20.71
N ASN A 136 6.25 -9.10 -20.52
CA ASN A 136 5.20 -8.43 -21.27
C ASN A 136 3.85 -9.18 -21.22
N VAL A 137 3.48 -9.65 -20.03
CA VAL A 137 2.19 -10.31 -19.77
C VAL A 137 1.31 -9.39 -18.92
N PRO A 138 0.29 -8.74 -19.51
CA PRO A 138 -0.71 -8.00 -18.74
C PRO A 138 -1.48 -8.92 -17.82
N ALA A 139 -1.77 -8.48 -16.60
CA ALA A 139 -2.61 -9.22 -15.68
C ALA A 139 -4.10 -9.09 -16.02
N GLU A 140 -4.87 -10.14 -15.71
CA GLU A 140 -6.32 -10.17 -15.84
C GLU A 140 -7.00 -9.43 -14.66
N CYS A 141 -6.62 -8.18 -14.45
CA CYS A 141 -7.21 -7.29 -13.45
C CYS A 141 -7.03 -5.82 -13.84
N THR A 142 -7.72 -4.95 -13.12
CA THR A 142 -7.45 -3.51 -13.13
C THR A 142 -7.07 -3.03 -11.74
N PHE A 143 -6.22 -2.01 -11.73
CA PHE A 143 -5.87 -1.24 -10.54
C PHE A 143 -6.43 0.17 -10.67
N ASP A 144 -7.08 0.64 -9.61
CA ASP A 144 -7.48 2.03 -9.48
C ASP A 144 -6.77 2.68 -8.30
N SER A 145 -6.33 3.92 -8.47
CA SER A 145 -5.79 4.75 -7.40
C SER A 145 -6.43 6.13 -7.40
N TRP A 146 -6.97 6.55 -6.27
CA TRP A 146 -7.54 7.88 -6.03
C TRP A 146 -6.69 8.61 -5.00
N LEU A 147 -6.15 9.77 -5.37
CA LEU A 147 -5.28 10.60 -4.55
C LEU A 147 -6.00 11.91 -4.20
N GLU A 148 -5.91 12.30 -2.93
CA GLU A 148 -6.30 13.63 -2.44
C GLU A 148 -5.16 14.19 -1.59
N LEU A 149 -4.85 15.47 -1.79
CA LEU A 149 -3.72 16.14 -1.13
C LEU A 149 -4.20 17.11 -0.07
N GLU A 150 -3.70 17.00 1.16
CA GLU A 150 -4.10 17.89 2.27
C GLU A 150 -2.93 18.07 3.24
N GLY A 151 -2.64 19.32 3.63
CA GLY A 151 -1.50 19.60 4.51
C GLY A 151 -0.19 19.01 3.97
N SER A 152 0.50 18.22 4.78
CA SER A 152 1.71 17.50 4.40
C SER A 152 1.49 16.01 4.09
N TRP A 153 0.26 15.60 3.77
CA TRP A 153 -0.06 14.20 3.48
C TRP A 153 -0.89 14.00 2.21
N VAL A 154 -0.73 12.81 1.64
CA VAL A 154 -1.51 12.29 0.51
C VAL A 154 -2.42 11.19 1.05
N LYS A 155 -3.74 11.35 0.90
CA LYS A 155 -4.70 10.28 1.11
C LYS A 155 -4.81 9.46 -0.17
N VAL A 156 -4.65 8.15 -0.07
CA VAL A 156 -4.76 7.26 -1.23
C VAL A 156 -5.78 6.17 -0.95
N ARG A 157 -6.77 6.05 -1.84
CA ARG A 157 -7.60 4.84 -1.95
C ARG A 157 -7.08 4.02 -3.11
N SER A 158 -6.94 2.73 -2.90
CA SER A 158 -6.54 1.76 -3.92
C SER A 158 -7.61 0.70 -4.10
N ARG A 159 -7.73 0.19 -5.32
CA ARG A 159 -8.59 -0.95 -5.62
C ARG A 159 -7.93 -1.89 -6.61
N LEU A 160 -8.01 -3.18 -6.30
CA LEU A 160 -7.87 -4.26 -7.25
C LEU A 160 -9.26 -4.74 -7.68
N THR A 161 -9.48 -4.85 -8.99
CA THR A 161 -10.64 -5.55 -9.56
C THR A 161 -10.15 -6.72 -10.39
N ASN A 162 -10.30 -7.94 -9.87
CA ASN A 162 -9.93 -9.15 -10.58
C ASN A 162 -10.98 -9.53 -11.62
N GLY A 163 -10.51 -10.01 -12.77
CA GLY A 163 -11.30 -10.63 -13.82
C GLY A 163 -10.55 -11.82 -14.42
N ARG A 164 -9.96 -12.66 -13.55
CA ARG A 164 -9.12 -13.79 -13.96
C ARG A 164 -9.97 -14.86 -14.66
N SER A 165 -9.48 -15.38 -15.79
CA SER A 165 -10.10 -16.52 -16.47
C SER A 165 -9.89 -17.83 -15.70
N ASP A 166 -8.81 -17.91 -14.93
CA ASP A 166 -8.56 -19.00 -14.00
C ASP A 166 -9.40 -18.85 -12.72
N HIS A 167 -10.37 -19.74 -12.56
CA HIS A 167 -11.30 -19.78 -11.43
C HIS A 167 -10.83 -20.69 -10.28
N THR A 168 -9.58 -21.18 -10.35
CA THR A 168 -8.98 -21.99 -9.28
C THR A 168 -8.95 -21.19 -7.99
N ARG A 169 -9.31 -21.85 -6.89
CA ARG A 169 -9.25 -21.25 -5.56
C ARG A 169 -7.86 -21.39 -4.99
N TYR A 170 -7.19 -20.27 -4.82
CA TYR A 170 -5.88 -20.21 -4.17
C TYR A 170 -6.02 -19.91 -2.69
N ALA A 171 -5.06 -20.41 -1.90
CA ALA A 171 -4.95 -20.08 -0.50
C ALA A 171 -4.68 -18.59 -0.32
N ALA A 172 -5.05 -18.06 0.85
CA ALA A 172 -4.68 -16.69 1.20
C ALA A 172 -3.17 -16.51 1.19
N ARG A 173 -2.73 -15.36 0.68
CA ARG A 173 -1.33 -14.97 0.71
C ARG A 173 -1.17 -13.64 1.40
N GLN A 174 0.03 -13.46 1.91
CA GLN A 174 0.50 -12.21 2.47
C GLN A 174 0.56 -11.15 1.34
N GLN A 175 -0.03 -9.99 1.57
CA GLN A 175 -0.16 -8.88 0.62
C GLN A 175 0.51 -7.61 1.14
N GLU A 176 0.89 -6.72 0.22
CA GLU A 176 1.57 -5.45 0.52
C GLU A 176 0.65 -4.25 0.22
N PHE A 177 0.47 -3.37 1.21
CA PHE A 177 -0.51 -2.28 1.16
C PHE A 177 0.08 -0.93 1.57
N PRO A 178 0.52 -0.09 0.62
CA PRO A 178 1.14 -0.47 -0.65
C PRO A 178 2.59 -0.94 -0.41
N ALA A 179 3.31 -1.26 -1.48
CA ALA A 179 4.77 -1.21 -1.47
C ALA A 179 5.21 0.27 -1.58
N LEU A 180 6.04 0.74 -0.65
CA LEU A 180 6.63 2.09 -0.65
C LEU A 180 8.16 1.98 -0.70
N TYR A 181 8.76 2.54 -1.74
CA TYR A 181 10.22 2.66 -1.86
C TYR A 181 10.68 4.12 -1.79
N ALA A 182 11.60 4.42 -0.87
CA ALA A 182 12.18 5.75 -0.69
C ALA A 182 13.68 5.76 -0.98
N ASN A 183 14.20 6.95 -1.31
CA ASN A 183 15.59 7.15 -1.68
C ASN A 183 16.59 6.80 -0.58
N GLY A 184 17.85 6.56 -0.98
CA GLY A 184 18.93 6.14 -0.08
C GLY A 184 19.24 7.06 1.11
N ALA A 185 18.74 8.30 1.10
CA ALA A 185 18.85 9.23 2.22
C ALA A 185 17.91 8.89 3.40
N PHE A 186 16.84 8.13 3.16
CA PHE A 186 15.81 7.78 4.13
C PHE A 186 16.02 6.34 4.62
N PHE A 187 17.11 6.14 5.35
CA PHE A 187 17.62 4.81 5.69
C PHE A 187 17.15 4.26 7.04
N ARG A 188 16.55 5.11 7.88
CA ARG A 188 16.07 4.71 9.21
C ARG A 188 14.63 4.24 9.10
N VAL A 189 14.39 2.99 9.46
CA VAL A 189 13.05 2.39 9.50
C VAL A 189 12.55 2.48 10.93
N VAL A 190 11.48 3.24 11.17
CA VAL A 190 10.96 3.45 12.53
C VAL A 190 9.46 3.19 12.60
N SER A 191 9.01 2.75 13.77
CA SER A 191 7.59 2.58 14.11
C SER A 191 7.43 2.62 15.63
N TYR A 192 6.23 2.87 16.12
CA TYR A 192 5.88 2.47 17.48
C TYR A 192 5.47 0.98 17.50
N VAL A 193 6.02 0.21 18.43
CA VAL A 193 5.78 -1.26 18.56
C VAL A 193 5.39 -1.67 19.98
N GLY A 194 5.09 -0.69 20.84
CA GLY A 194 4.70 -0.95 22.23
C GLY A 194 3.21 -1.30 22.36
N THR A 195 2.77 -1.59 23.58
CA THR A 195 1.37 -2.00 23.84
C THR A 195 0.49 -0.86 24.33
N ARG A 196 0.98 0.39 24.36
CA ARG A 196 0.27 1.59 24.83
C ARG A 196 0.30 2.68 23.76
N PRO A 197 -0.37 2.47 22.60
CA PRO A 197 -0.30 3.38 21.47
C PRO A 197 -0.81 4.77 21.85
N PHE A 198 -0.18 5.79 21.28
CA PHE A 198 -0.51 7.20 21.42
C PHE A 198 -0.45 7.74 22.87
N THR A 199 0.36 7.10 23.73
CA THR A 199 0.63 7.58 25.10
C THR A 199 1.92 8.40 25.22
N GLY A 200 2.59 8.67 24.09
CA GLY A 200 3.86 9.42 24.06
C GLY A 200 5.10 8.58 24.34
N GLU A 201 4.96 7.26 24.50
CA GLU A 201 6.10 6.34 24.61
C GLU A 201 7.02 6.39 23.37
N ALA A 202 8.30 6.07 23.55
CA ALA A 202 9.30 6.15 22.50
C ALA A 202 9.00 5.23 21.31
N ILE A 203 9.36 5.70 20.11
CA ILE A 203 9.39 4.87 18.90
C ILE A 203 10.57 3.90 18.93
N THR A 204 10.53 2.88 18.08
CA THR A 204 11.59 1.90 17.90
C THR A 204 12.14 1.98 16.48
N GLU A 205 13.46 2.07 16.36
CA GLU A 205 14.17 1.85 15.09
C GLU A 205 14.31 0.36 14.84
N GLN A 206 13.84 -0.09 13.68
CA GLN A 206 13.79 -1.51 13.33
C GLN A 206 15.20 -2.01 12.98
N PRO A 207 15.56 -3.23 13.42
CA PRO A 207 16.89 -3.76 13.20
C PRO A 207 17.15 -4.00 11.71
N LYS A 208 18.41 -3.94 11.30
CA LYS A 208 18.80 -4.43 9.96
C LYS A 208 18.56 -5.94 9.89
N SER A 209 18.09 -6.42 8.73
CA SER A 209 17.97 -7.85 8.49
C SER A 209 19.32 -8.56 8.66
N LYS A 210 19.28 -9.73 9.28
CA LYS A 210 20.44 -10.63 9.44
C LYS A 210 20.53 -11.67 8.30
N THR A 211 19.61 -11.63 7.35
CA THR A 211 19.55 -12.56 6.22
C THR A 211 19.95 -11.86 4.92
N LYS A 212 20.04 -12.62 3.82
CA LYS A 212 20.25 -12.01 2.48
C LYS A 212 19.07 -11.14 2.03
N HIS A 213 17.88 -11.35 2.60
CA HIS A 213 16.70 -10.55 2.30
C HIS A 213 16.68 -9.31 3.20
N PRO A 214 16.58 -8.09 2.66
CA PRO A 214 16.80 -6.87 3.44
C PRO A 214 15.66 -6.49 4.39
N TRP A 215 14.47 -7.07 4.23
CA TRP A 215 13.28 -6.69 5.00
C TRP A 215 13.15 -7.48 6.32
N VAL A 216 12.71 -6.78 7.36
CA VAL A 216 12.29 -7.31 8.66
C VAL A 216 10.78 -7.09 8.86
N TYR A 217 10.23 -7.64 9.94
CA TYR A 217 8.80 -7.62 10.24
C TYR A 217 8.57 -7.19 11.68
N TRP A 218 7.50 -6.42 11.93
CA TRP A 218 7.11 -5.94 13.26
C TRP A 218 5.61 -5.66 13.33
N GLU A 219 5.10 -5.51 14.55
CA GLU A 219 3.73 -5.09 14.82
C GLU A 219 3.71 -3.58 15.14
N ALA A 220 3.27 -2.77 14.19
CA ALA A 220 3.04 -1.34 14.35
C ALA A 220 1.66 -1.10 15.01
N THR A 221 1.62 -1.08 16.34
CA THR A 221 0.36 -0.93 17.12
C THR A 221 -0.28 0.46 17.01
N GLU A 222 0.41 1.42 16.40
CA GLU A 222 -0.13 2.73 16.01
C GLU A 222 -0.48 2.82 14.51
N HIS A 223 -0.40 1.71 13.75
CA HIS A 223 -0.77 1.62 12.34
C HIS A 223 0.07 2.48 11.37
N TRP A 224 1.30 2.82 11.74
CA TRP A 224 2.22 3.59 10.91
C TRP A 224 3.66 3.10 11.03
N SER A 225 4.42 3.26 9.95
CA SER A 225 5.88 3.14 9.93
C SER A 225 6.48 4.27 9.10
N ALA A 226 7.76 4.59 9.27
CA ALA A 226 8.41 5.67 8.52
C ALA A 226 9.83 5.33 8.05
N LEU A 227 10.20 5.91 6.91
CA LEU A 227 11.56 5.97 6.37
C LEU A 227 12.09 7.38 6.59
N LEU A 228 13.09 7.51 7.46
CA LEU A 228 13.62 8.79 7.92
C LEU A 228 15.11 8.92 7.60
N ASN A 229 15.55 10.17 7.45
CA ASN A 229 16.96 10.52 7.41
C ASN A 229 17.54 10.68 8.83
N ALA A 230 18.81 11.10 8.92
CA ALA A 230 19.50 11.33 10.20
C ALA A 230 18.92 12.49 11.04
N ALA A 231 18.10 13.35 10.44
CA ALA A 231 17.45 14.50 11.09
C ALA A 231 15.98 14.22 11.47
N ASP A 232 15.56 12.95 11.50
CA ASP A 232 14.18 12.52 11.78
C ASP A 232 13.12 13.03 10.77
N GLU A 233 13.54 13.42 9.57
CA GLU A 233 12.67 13.87 8.48
C GLU A 233 12.57 12.80 7.38
N GLY A 234 11.39 12.64 6.78
CA GLY A 234 11.21 11.73 5.65
C GLY A 234 9.76 11.48 5.29
N ILE A 235 9.43 10.20 5.09
CA ILE A 235 8.11 9.74 4.66
C ILE A 235 7.54 8.70 5.63
N GLY A 236 6.34 8.97 6.12
CA GLY A 236 5.52 8.05 6.89
C GLY A 236 4.51 7.34 6.00
N LEU A 237 4.31 6.05 6.24
CA LEU A 237 3.24 5.25 5.70
C LEU A 237 2.25 4.92 6.82
N ILE A 238 1.03 5.47 6.72
CA ILE A 238 -0.08 5.14 7.61
C ILE A 238 -0.98 4.16 6.86
N THR A 239 -1.20 2.99 7.44
CA THR A 239 -2.06 1.94 6.87
C THR A 239 -3.13 1.60 7.89
N PRO A 240 -4.27 2.29 7.87
CA PRO A 240 -5.27 2.13 8.91
C PRO A 240 -5.71 0.67 9.06
N ALA A 241 -5.93 0.24 10.30
CA ALA A 241 -6.31 -1.13 10.68
C ALA A 241 -5.26 -2.23 10.45
N LEU A 242 -4.12 -1.95 9.82
CA LEU A 242 -3.03 -2.91 9.68
C LEU A 242 -1.99 -2.70 10.78
N THR A 243 -1.69 -3.76 11.52
CA THR A 243 -0.62 -3.78 12.53
C THR A 243 0.61 -4.53 12.05
N ASP A 244 0.45 -5.54 11.21
CA ASP A 244 1.59 -6.19 10.57
C ASP A 244 2.22 -5.21 9.57
N HIS A 245 3.52 -4.96 9.75
CA HIS A 245 4.33 -4.14 8.84
C HIS A 245 5.60 -4.90 8.47
N THR A 246 6.11 -4.59 7.28
CA THR A 246 7.43 -5.02 6.84
C THR A 246 8.20 -3.85 6.25
N GLY A 247 9.52 -3.97 6.25
CA GLY A 247 10.38 -2.97 5.64
C GLY A 247 11.83 -3.17 6.02
N GLY A 248 12.68 -2.28 5.51
CA GLY A 248 14.12 -2.35 5.72
C GLY A 248 14.85 -1.38 4.81
N PHE A 249 16.16 -1.53 4.75
CA PHE A 249 17.02 -0.75 3.87
C PHE A 249 17.94 -1.66 3.07
N ALA A 250 17.96 -1.49 1.76
CA ALA A 250 18.82 -2.22 0.84
C ALA A 250 19.92 -1.32 0.29
N GLY A 251 21.17 -1.82 0.30
CA GLY A 251 22.35 -1.06 -0.12
C GLY A 251 22.99 -0.27 1.02
N GLN A 252 23.74 0.77 0.68
CA GLN A 252 24.35 1.68 1.65
C GLN A 252 23.61 3.01 1.68
N PRO A 253 23.37 3.60 2.87
CA PRO A 253 22.82 4.95 2.99
C PRO A 253 23.60 5.93 2.13
N GLY A 254 22.89 6.85 1.50
CA GLY A 254 23.46 7.70 0.47
C GLY A 254 22.66 8.98 0.22
N PRO A 255 22.98 9.71 -0.86
CA PRO A 255 22.27 10.94 -1.18
C PRO A 255 20.80 10.70 -1.52
N ASN A 256 20.01 11.78 -1.50
CA ASN A 256 18.63 11.75 -1.99
C ASN A 256 18.61 11.72 -3.53
N ALA A 257 18.83 10.53 -4.09
CA ALA A 257 18.92 10.29 -5.53
C ALA A 257 17.87 9.28 -5.97
N SER A 258 16.89 9.74 -6.74
CA SER A 258 15.72 8.93 -7.13
C SER A 258 16.07 7.70 -7.97
N ARG A 259 17.09 7.81 -8.84
CA ARG A 259 17.53 6.70 -9.70
C ARG A 259 18.69 5.89 -9.12
N ALA A 260 18.95 5.97 -7.82
CA ALA A 260 19.99 5.17 -7.17
C ALA A 260 19.47 3.80 -6.73
N ASN A 261 20.32 2.78 -6.75
CA ASN A 261 19.93 1.42 -6.36
C ASN A 261 19.65 1.27 -4.85
N ALA A 262 20.26 2.10 -3.99
CA ALA A 262 20.02 2.03 -2.56
C ALA A 262 18.63 2.58 -2.22
N THR A 263 17.87 1.85 -1.40
CA THR A 263 16.45 2.15 -1.14
C THR A 263 16.02 1.74 0.26
N GLY A 264 15.19 2.58 0.87
CA GLY A 264 14.32 2.17 1.96
C GLY A 264 13.06 1.51 1.39
N TYR A 265 12.47 0.59 2.16
CA TYR A 265 11.23 -0.10 1.82
C TYR A 265 10.30 -0.17 3.02
N LEU A 266 9.00 0.05 2.79
CA LEU A 266 7.92 -0.18 3.74
C LEU A 266 6.70 -0.79 3.05
N ALA A 267 5.96 -1.62 3.77
CA ALA A 267 4.59 -1.96 3.44
C ALA A 267 3.79 -2.31 4.71
N GLY A 268 2.53 -1.85 4.75
CA GLY A 268 1.53 -2.48 5.60
C GLY A 268 1.22 -3.87 5.05
N GLN A 269 0.92 -4.81 5.93
CA GLN A 269 0.87 -6.23 5.61
C GLN A 269 -0.45 -6.85 6.05
N GLY A 270 -1.01 -7.74 5.22
CA GLY A 270 -2.23 -8.48 5.56
C GLY A 270 -2.40 -9.73 4.71
N LYS A 271 -3.03 -10.78 5.27
CA LYS A 271 -3.37 -11.98 4.51
C LYS A 271 -4.74 -11.82 3.86
N GLU A 272 -4.83 -12.14 2.58
CA GLU A 272 -6.09 -12.07 1.84
C GLU A 272 -6.24 -13.22 0.83
N ILE A 273 -7.49 -13.64 0.61
CA ILE A 273 -7.91 -14.52 -0.49
C ILE A 273 -8.35 -13.64 -1.66
N LEU A 274 -7.56 -13.65 -2.73
CA LEU A 274 -7.92 -12.97 -3.97
C LEU A 274 -8.68 -13.92 -4.90
N ASP A 275 -10.01 -13.94 -4.78
CA ASP A 275 -10.85 -14.68 -5.73
C ASP A 275 -10.66 -14.15 -7.16
N HIS A 276 -10.92 -15.02 -8.15
CA HIS A 276 -10.84 -14.70 -9.57
C HIS A 276 -11.65 -13.46 -10.00
N ASN A 277 -12.67 -13.08 -9.24
CA ASN A 277 -13.59 -11.97 -9.50
C ASN A 277 -13.66 -10.96 -8.35
N ILE A 278 -12.72 -10.96 -7.40
CA ILE A 278 -12.78 -10.08 -6.23
C ILE A 278 -12.65 -8.61 -6.63
N ARG A 279 -13.40 -7.75 -5.96
CA ARG A 279 -13.08 -6.33 -5.80
C ARG A 279 -12.52 -6.11 -4.41
N TYR A 280 -11.27 -5.70 -4.33
CA TYR A 280 -10.54 -5.50 -3.09
C TYR A 280 -10.10 -4.04 -2.97
N ASP A 281 -10.62 -3.36 -1.95
CA ASP A 281 -10.35 -1.96 -1.66
C ASP A 281 -9.45 -1.88 -0.41
N TYR A 282 -8.46 -0.99 -0.44
CA TYR A 282 -7.69 -0.60 0.75
C TYR A 282 -7.31 0.88 0.67
N ASP A 283 -6.90 1.44 1.79
CA ASP A 283 -6.51 2.84 1.88
C ASP A 283 -5.22 3.00 2.70
N TYR A 284 -4.50 4.07 2.41
CA TYR A 284 -3.30 4.47 3.13
C TYR A 284 -3.09 5.98 3.04
N GLU A 285 -2.26 6.53 3.92
CA GLU A 285 -1.77 7.90 3.80
C GLU A 285 -0.23 7.91 3.74
N LEU A 286 0.30 8.75 2.85
CA LEU A 286 1.72 9.10 2.82
C LEU A 286 1.89 10.45 3.50
N VAL A 287 2.75 10.56 4.51
CA VAL A 287 2.97 11.80 5.27
C VAL A 287 4.41 12.25 5.11
N VAL A 288 4.62 13.49 4.70
CA VAL A 288 5.95 14.11 4.59
C VAL A 288 6.23 14.96 5.82
N GLY A 289 7.41 14.79 6.40
CA GLY A 289 7.92 15.65 7.48
C GLY A 289 8.63 14.87 8.58
N SER A 290 8.66 15.47 9.77
CA SER A 290 9.27 14.89 10.96
C SER A 290 8.53 13.65 11.46
N VAL A 291 9.22 12.81 12.22
CA VAL A 291 8.61 11.68 12.92
C VAL A 291 7.43 12.08 13.82
N ASN A 292 7.48 13.27 14.42
CA ASN A 292 6.38 13.82 15.21
C ASN A 292 5.17 14.14 14.34
N THR A 293 5.39 14.75 13.16
CA THR A 293 4.33 15.05 12.19
C THR A 293 3.63 13.77 11.74
N ILE A 294 4.42 12.74 11.40
CA ILE A 294 3.92 11.44 10.96
C ILE A 294 3.07 10.78 12.06
N ARG A 295 3.60 10.71 13.29
CA ARG A 295 2.91 10.07 14.41
C ARG A 295 1.65 10.82 14.84
N SER A 296 1.69 12.15 14.86
CA SER A 296 0.50 12.99 15.12
C SER A 296 -0.58 12.72 14.08
N ARG A 297 -0.22 12.62 12.80
CA ARG A 297 -1.20 12.29 11.76
C ARG A 297 -1.78 10.89 11.93
N ALA A 298 -0.97 9.89 12.29
CA ALA A 298 -1.47 8.54 12.58
C ALA A 298 -2.48 8.53 13.75
N GLN A 299 -2.23 9.35 14.78
CA GLN A 299 -3.16 9.53 15.89
C GLN A 299 -4.49 10.14 15.44
N GLU A 300 -4.45 11.18 14.60
CA GLU A 300 -5.65 11.80 14.02
C GLU A 300 -6.45 10.80 13.18
N VAL A 301 -5.78 10.04 12.30
CA VAL A 301 -6.42 9.03 11.44
C VAL A 301 -7.10 7.96 12.29
N THR A 302 -6.45 7.49 13.35
CA THR A 302 -7.02 6.53 14.30
C THR A 302 -8.24 7.11 15.01
N ALA A 303 -8.15 8.36 15.49
CA ALA A 303 -9.25 9.04 16.18
C ALA A 303 -10.46 9.29 15.26
N MET A 304 -10.25 9.63 13.99
CA MET A 304 -11.31 9.82 12.99
C MET A 304 -12.01 8.50 12.65
N ARG A 305 -11.25 7.42 12.50
CA ARG A 305 -11.81 6.10 12.14
C ARG A 305 -12.52 5.43 13.30
N LYS A 306 -12.18 5.78 14.55
CA LYS A 306 -12.71 5.15 15.78
C LYS A 306 -12.79 3.63 15.63
N PRO A 307 -11.67 2.94 15.31
CA PRO A 307 -11.72 1.52 15.02
C PRO A 307 -12.42 0.83 16.19
N PRO A 308 -13.61 0.25 15.99
CA PRO A 308 -14.31 -0.40 17.09
C PRO A 308 -13.46 -1.57 17.56
N ALA A 309 -13.68 -2.00 18.81
CA ALA A 309 -13.28 -3.33 19.25
C ALA A 309 -13.58 -4.36 18.14
N PRO A 310 -12.73 -5.39 17.94
CA PRO A 310 -12.83 -6.29 16.79
C PRO A 310 -14.26 -6.79 16.58
N ARG A 311 -14.89 -6.30 15.50
CA ARG A 311 -16.29 -6.57 15.18
C ARG A 311 -16.41 -6.80 13.69
N TRP A 312 -16.63 -8.06 13.34
CA TRP A 312 -16.80 -8.45 11.95
C TRP A 312 -18.27 -8.56 11.58
N ARG A 313 -18.62 -7.94 10.45
CA ARG A 313 -19.95 -8.03 9.84
C ARG A 313 -19.74 -8.25 8.35
N PHE A 314 -19.91 -9.47 7.89
CA PHE A 314 -19.64 -9.89 6.52
C PHE A 314 -20.72 -9.40 5.53
N THR A 315 -21.04 -8.11 5.55
CA THR A 315 -22.12 -7.53 4.74
C THR A 315 -21.74 -7.44 3.26
N ALA A 316 -20.48 -7.14 2.96
CA ALA A 316 -20.01 -6.92 1.59
C ALA A 316 -18.68 -7.63 1.26
N ASP A 317 -17.88 -7.98 2.26
CA ASP A 317 -16.55 -8.56 2.10
C ASP A 317 -16.19 -9.50 3.27
N ARG A 318 -14.98 -10.07 3.21
CA ARG A 318 -14.45 -10.97 4.25
C ARG A 318 -13.75 -10.25 5.38
N GLN A 319 -13.47 -8.94 5.25
CA GLN A 319 -12.78 -8.15 6.26
C GLN A 319 -11.45 -8.80 6.70
N GLY A 320 -10.67 -9.27 5.73
CA GLY A 320 -9.39 -9.95 5.95
C GLY A 320 -9.48 -11.36 6.53
N TRP A 321 -10.69 -11.93 6.70
CA TRP A 321 -10.82 -13.33 7.11
C TRP A 321 -10.39 -14.27 5.99
N PHE A 322 -9.56 -15.25 6.36
CA PHE A 322 -9.08 -16.27 5.43
C PHE A 322 -9.26 -17.67 6.00
N TYR A 323 -9.01 -18.68 5.16
CA TYR A 323 -9.30 -20.07 5.46
C TYR A 323 -8.06 -20.95 5.42
N ALA A 324 -8.00 -21.92 6.33
CA ALA A 324 -6.97 -22.95 6.35
C ALA A 324 -7.61 -24.34 6.54
N GLY A 325 -7.09 -25.35 5.85
CA GLY A 325 -7.59 -26.73 5.88
C GLY A 325 -8.33 -27.13 4.60
N VAL A 326 -9.07 -28.25 4.65
CA VAL A 326 -9.78 -28.82 3.50
C VAL A 326 -11.27 -28.58 3.62
N GLY A 327 -11.88 -28.12 2.53
CA GLY A 327 -13.29 -27.76 2.46
C GLY A 327 -13.53 -26.85 1.26
N THR A 328 -14.76 -26.38 1.10
CA THR A 328 -15.14 -25.39 0.09
C THR A 328 -15.79 -24.17 0.72
N TYR A 329 -15.88 -23.08 -0.03
CA TYR A 329 -16.57 -21.86 0.38
C TYR A 329 -17.24 -21.20 -0.84
N ALA A 330 -18.18 -20.30 -0.64
CA ALA A 330 -18.92 -19.68 -1.76
C ALA A 330 -18.06 -18.77 -2.65
N GLY A 331 -16.97 -18.19 -2.12
CA GLY A 331 -16.14 -17.22 -2.85
C GLY A 331 -16.71 -15.80 -2.76
N TRP A 332 -16.34 -14.93 -3.69
CA TRP A 332 -16.86 -13.56 -3.81
C TRP A 332 -18.00 -13.53 -4.85
N PRO A 333 -19.07 -12.72 -4.67
CA PRO A 333 -19.29 -11.72 -3.63
C PRO A 333 -19.80 -12.30 -2.29
N ILE A 334 -19.42 -11.64 -1.20
CA ILE A 334 -19.94 -11.91 0.14
C ILE A 334 -21.32 -11.26 0.31
N ARG A 335 -22.27 -11.98 0.91
CA ARG A 335 -23.68 -11.59 1.00
C ARG A 335 -24.25 -11.79 2.42
N GLY A 336 -23.68 -11.08 3.39
CA GLY A 336 -24.13 -11.12 4.79
C GLY A 336 -23.45 -12.17 5.67
N GLU A 337 -22.79 -13.17 5.09
CA GLU A 337 -22.15 -14.28 5.81
C GLU A 337 -20.95 -14.89 5.06
N LEU A 338 -20.12 -15.64 5.80
CA LEU A 338 -19.12 -16.53 5.22
C LEU A 338 -19.72 -17.95 5.09
N ASP A 339 -20.07 -18.36 3.87
CA ASP A 339 -20.53 -19.73 3.57
C ASP A 339 -19.33 -20.67 3.49
N LEU A 340 -19.11 -21.44 4.56
CA LEU A 340 -18.04 -22.41 4.72
C LEU A 340 -18.61 -23.83 4.74
N ARG A 341 -18.03 -24.70 3.93
CA ARG A 341 -18.51 -26.06 3.66
C ARG A 341 -17.39 -27.06 3.96
N PRO A 342 -17.19 -27.42 5.23
CA PRO A 342 -16.20 -28.43 5.62
C PRO A 342 -16.56 -29.79 4.99
N ASP A 343 -15.54 -30.59 4.67
CA ASP A 343 -15.72 -31.94 4.12
C ASP A 343 -16.10 -33.00 5.17
N GLY A 344 -16.08 -32.60 6.45
CA GLY A 344 -16.35 -33.47 7.61
C GLY A 344 -15.20 -34.40 7.99
N LYS A 345 -14.08 -34.39 7.26
CA LYS A 345 -12.91 -35.25 7.47
C LYS A 345 -11.71 -34.47 7.99
N THR A 346 -11.54 -33.24 7.52
CA THR A 346 -10.43 -32.36 7.87
C THR A 346 -10.96 -31.08 8.52
N PRO A 347 -10.30 -30.54 9.55
CA PRO A 347 -10.70 -29.25 10.11
C PRO A 347 -10.58 -28.13 9.07
N LEU A 348 -11.71 -27.46 8.78
CA LEU A 348 -11.74 -26.16 8.12
C LEU A 348 -11.71 -25.06 9.19
N ARG A 349 -10.73 -24.18 9.11
CA ARG A 349 -10.56 -23.05 10.03
C ARG A 349 -10.82 -21.74 9.32
N ALA A 350 -11.63 -20.89 9.92
CA ALA A 350 -11.71 -19.48 9.57
C ALA A 350 -10.83 -18.70 10.53
N LEU A 351 -9.92 -17.90 9.99
CA LEU A 351 -8.92 -17.14 10.72
C LEU A 351 -9.18 -15.66 10.50
N SER A 352 -9.30 -14.89 11.59
CA SER A 352 -9.43 -13.45 11.51
C SER A 352 -8.12 -12.81 11.04
N PRO A 353 -8.15 -11.58 10.50
CA PRO A 353 -6.92 -10.81 10.36
C PRO A 353 -6.30 -10.58 11.75
N LEU A 354 -5.00 -10.29 11.76
CA LEU A 354 -4.36 -9.78 12.97
C LEU A 354 -4.94 -8.40 13.27
N THR A 355 -5.24 -8.15 14.55
CA THR A 355 -5.77 -6.88 15.02
C THR A 355 -5.28 -6.62 16.42
N PHE A 356 -5.12 -5.34 16.76
CA PHE A 356 -4.69 -4.86 18.07
C PHE A 356 -5.78 -3.99 18.69
N TRP A 357 -6.02 -4.12 20.00
CA TRP A 357 -6.94 -3.27 20.76
C TRP A 357 -6.54 -3.28 22.25
N GLN A 358 -6.87 -2.21 22.97
CA GLN A 358 -6.73 -2.20 24.43
C GLN A 358 -7.86 -3.03 25.06
N ALA A 359 -7.53 -3.88 26.02
CA ALA A 359 -8.51 -4.78 26.64
C ALA A 359 -9.69 -4.02 27.27
N GLU A 360 -9.41 -2.84 27.85
CA GLU A 360 -10.39 -1.94 28.46
C GLU A 360 -11.42 -1.41 27.46
N GLN A 361 -11.08 -1.36 26.17
CA GLN A 361 -11.97 -0.92 25.09
C GLN A 361 -12.93 -2.03 24.63
N ALA A 362 -12.69 -3.29 25.04
CA ALA A 362 -13.42 -4.47 24.61
C ALA A 362 -13.64 -5.46 25.75
N SER A 363 -14.27 -5.00 26.84
CA SER A 363 -14.45 -5.77 28.09
C SER A 363 -15.32 -7.03 27.95
N THR A 364 -16.07 -7.16 26.86
CA THR A 364 -16.93 -8.32 26.56
C THR A 364 -16.75 -8.78 25.12
N ARG A 365 -16.54 -10.09 24.93
CA ARG A 365 -16.44 -10.72 23.60
C ARG A 365 -17.71 -11.51 23.31
N HIS A 366 -18.44 -11.12 22.27
CA HIS A 366 -19.63 -11.83 21.81
C HIS A 366 -19.35 -12.57 20.50
N HIS A 367 -19.59 -13.88 20.47
CA HIS A 367 -19.60 -14.67 19.24
C HIS A 367 -21.06 -15.03 18.91
N ARG A 368 -21.59 -14.48 17.81
CA ARG A 368 -22.89 -14.89 17.26
C ARG A 368 -22.63 -15.57 15.93
N GLY A 369 -22.76 -16.89 15.89
CA GLY A 369 -22.71 -17.68 14.67
C GLY A 369 -23.86 -18.69 14.68
N SER A 370 -24.53 -18.86 13.54
CA SER A 370 -25.48 -19.96 13.33
C SER A 370 -24.77 -21.06 12.56
N LEU A 371 -24.56 -22.22 13.18
CA LEU A 371 -24.07 -23.40 12.49
C LEU A 371 -25.27 -24.12 11.85
N GLN A 372 -25.57 -23.83 10.58
CA GLN A 372 -26.57 -24.61 9.85
C GLN A 372 -25.93 -25.91 9.34
N ARG A 373 -26.05 -27.01 10.11
CA ARG A 373 -25.79 -28.35 9.58
C ARG A 373 -26.94 -28.72 8.64
N ARG A 374 -26.75 -28.58 7.33
CA ARG A 374 -27.64 -29.23 6.36
C ARG A 374 -27.24 -30.70 6.26
N TRP A 375 -28.01 -31.57 6.89
CA TRP A 375 -27.98 -33.01 6.61
C TRP A 375 -28.48 -33.18 5.16
N ARG A 376 -27.71 -33.90 4.33
CA ARG A 376 -28.19 -34.44 3.06
C ARG A 376 -28.64 -35.87 3.29
#